data_AF-A0A7H8NIW5-F1
#
_entry.id   AF-A0A7H8NIW5-F1
#
_cell.length_a   1.000
_cell.length_b   1.000
_cell.length_c   1.000
_cell.angle_alpha   90.00
_cell.angle_beta   90.00
_cell.angle_gamma   90.00
#
_symmetry.space_group_name_H-M   'P 1'
#
loop_
_entity.id
_entity.type
_entity.pdbx_description
1 polymer ?
#
loop_
_entity_poly.entity_id
_entity_poly.type
_entity_poly.pdbx_seq_one_letter_code
_entity_poly.pdbx_strand_id
1 'polypeptide(L)'
;MKETFTGGGGPRGAAAPSGPLTPTAAPAPAPAALTAKVRALAPTMTRSMQRVAETVAADPAGCAALTVTGLAARTGTSEATVVRTARVLGYPGYRDLRLALAALAAQQAAGRAPAVTADIAVDDPIADVVAKLAQEEQQCLADTAAALDPVQLDAAVAALVAARRVDAYGIAASGLVGQDLVQKLLRIGLIAHAHTDPHLAVTNAVQLRPGDVAIAITHSGRTIDVIEPLRTAFDQGATTVAITGHPEAEVAQYADLVLTTSTARESELRPAAMSSRTSQLLVVDCLFVGVAQRTYATAAPALSASYQALAHRHDPRPGH
;
A
#
# COMPACT_ATOMS: atom_id res chain seq x y z
N MET A 1 26.83 36.05 -43.90
CA MET A 1 25.68 36.98 -43.79
C MET A 1 24.98 36.59 -42.48
N LYS A 2 25.50 37.01 -41.31
CA LYS A 2 25.14 38.26 -40.60
C LYS A 2 23.67 38.62 -40.81
N GLU A 3 22.84 38.36 -39.80
CA GLU A 3 22.01 39.38 -39.19
C GLU A 3 21.56 39.01 -37.76
N THR A 4 21.80 39.95 -36.88
CA THR A 4 21.49 40.10 -35.45
C THR A 4 20.21 40.90 -35.28
N PHE A 5 19.38 40.62 -34.27
CA PHE A 5 18.53 41.59 -33.53
C PHE A 5 18.00 40.84 -32.27
N THR A 6 18.52 41.06 -31.06
CA THR A 6 18.01 41.96 -29.97
C THR A 6 16.49 41.92 -29.82
N GLY A 7 15.84 41.74 -28.67
CA GLY A 7 16.21 41.81 -27.25
C GLY A 7 14.91 42.18 -26.50
N GLY A 8 14.66 41.62 -25.32
CA GLY A 8 13.47 41.94 -24.54
C GLY A 8 13.47 41.26 -23.18
N GLY A 9 13.81 42.02 -22.14
CA GLY A 9 13.89 41.55 -20.76
C GLY A 9 12.52 41.35 -20.11
N GLY A 10 12.44 40.36 -19.23
CA GLY A 10 11.36 40.11 -18.27
C GLY A 10 11.95 39.64 -16.93
N PRO A 11 11.28 39.88 -15.79
CA PRO A 11 11.92 40.20 -14.53
C PRO A 11 12.44 39.00 -13.74
N ARG A 12 13.45 39.28 -12.92
CA ARG A 12 13.92 38.42 -11.82
C ARG A 12 12.76 38.14 -10.85
N GLY A 13 12.49 36.86 -10.59
CA GLY A 13 11.48 36.43 -9.63
C GLY A 13 11.90 35.13 -8.92
N ALA A 14 12.35 35.31 -7.67
CA ALA A 14 12.35 34.36 -6.55
C ALA A 14 12.84 32.92 -6.77
N ALA A 15 14.08 32.67 -6.32
CA ALA A 15 14.52 31.33 -5.92
C ALA A 15 13.60 30.82 -4.79
N ALA A 16 12.94 29.69 -5.02
CA ALA A 16 12.22 28.96 -3.99
C ALA A 16 13.24 28.29 -3.04
N PRO A 17 13.06 28.36 -1.71
CA PRO A 17 13.96 27.70 -0.78
C PRO A 17 13.68 26.19 -0.82
N SER A 18 14.61 25.44 -1.40
CA SER A 18 14.72 23.99 -1.25
C SER A 18 15.17 23.67 0.18
N GLY A 19 14.21 23.67 1.11
CA GLY A 19 14.40 23.10 2.44
C GLY A 19 14.28 21.58 2.39
N PRO A 20 15.11 20.80 3.10
CA PRO A 20 14.88 19.38 3.25
C PRO A 20 13.56 19.16 4.00
N LEU A 21 12.62 18.43 3.40
CA LEU A 21 11.44 17.93 4.08
C LEU A 21 11.90 16.91 5.13
N THR A 22 11.89 17.33 6.39
CA THR A 22 12.12 16.43 7.52
C THR A 22 10.99 15.39 7.53
N PRO A 23 11.28 14.08 7.51
CA PRO A 23 10.24 13.07 7.64
C PRO A 23 9.55 13.27 8.99
N THR A 24 8.23 13.49 8.97
CA THR A 24 7.42 13.51 10.19
C THR A 24 7.49 12.11 10.80
N ALA A 25 7.97 12.03 12.05
CA ALA A 25 8.15 10.77 12.74
C ALA A 25 6.77 10.10 12.91
N ALA A 26 6.63 8.89 12.36
CA ALA A 26 5.43 8.08 12.57
C ALA A 26 5.18 7.86 14.08
N PRO A 27 3.92 7.83 14.53
CA PRO A 27 3.61 7.62 15.93
C PRO A 27 4.18 6.29 16.42
N ALA A 28 4.74 6.29 17.63
CA ALA A 28 5.33 5.11 18.23
C ALA A 28 4.27 4.02 18.43
N PRO A 29 4.56 2.76 18.05
CA PRO A 29 3.63 1.67 18.30
C PRO A 29 3.51 1.34 19.80
N ALA A 30 2.34 0.87 20.23
CA ALA A 30 2.08 0.44 21.60
C ALA A 30 3.05 -0.68 22.07
N PRO A 31 3.29 -0.88 23.38
CA PRO A 31 4.38 -1.71 23.88
C PRO A 31 4.22 -3.21 23.56
N ALA A 32 2.97 -3.67 23.58
CA ALA A 32 2.60 -5.02 23.14
C ALA A 32 2.88 -5.21 21.64
N ALA A 33 2.66 -4.18 20.84
CA ALA A 33 2.90 -4.18 19.41
C ALA A 33 4.41 -4.12 19.08
N LEU A 34 5.21 -3.37 19.84
CA LEU A 34 6.68 -3.42 19.75
C LEU A 34 7.21 -4.82 20.08
N THR A 35 6.70 -5.46 21.12
CA THR A 35 7.09 -6.83 21.51
C THR A 35 6.71 -7.86 20.42
N ALA A 36 5.52 -7.73 19.83
CA ALA A 36 5.09 -8.54 18.70
C ALA A 36 5.97 -8.33 17.46
N LYS A 37 6.35 -7.07 17.17
CA LYS A 37 7.28 -6.72 16.08
C LYS A 37 8.64 -7.38 16.25
N VAL A 38 9.20 -7.30 17.46
CA VAL A 38 10.48 -7.93 17.79
C VAL A 38 10.40 -9.44 17.57
N ARG A 39 9.31 -10.09 18.00
CA ARG A 39 9.12 -11.53 17.80
C ARG A 39 8.99 -11.89 16.31
N ALA A 40 8.23 -11.13 15.54
CA ALA A 40 8.02 -11.37 14.11
C ALA A 40 9.31 -11.20 13.29
N LEU A 41 10.13 -10.21 13.65
CA LEU A 41 11.39 -9.92 12.95
C LEU A 41 12.59 -10.71 13.51
N ALA A 42 12.46 -11.39 14.66
CA ALA A 42 13.55 -12.15 15.26
C ALA A 42 14.27 -13.10 14.27
N PRO A 43 13.58 -13.82 13.36
CA PRO A 43 14.25 -14.71 12.39
C PRO A 43 15.18 -13.99 11.41
N THR A 44 14.99 -12.69 11.16
CA THR A 44 15.81 -11.89 10.23
C THR A 44 16.98 -11.19 10.93
N MET A 45 17.05 -11.28 12.26
CA MET A 45 18.03 -10.59 13.09
C MET A 45 19.20 -11.50 13.48
N THR A 46 20.42 -10.94 13.49
CA THR A 46 21.55 -11.60 14.18
C THR A 46 21.31 -11.68 15.69
N ARG A 47 21.98 -12.59 16.41
CA ARG A 47 21.85 -12.68 17.88
C ARG A 47 22.13 -11.36 18.61
N SER A 48 23.08 -10.56 18.12
CA SER A 48 23.36 -9.24 18.69
C SER A 48 22.21 -8.25 18.47
N MET A 49 21.55 -8.31 17.31
CA MET A 49 20.39 -7.47 17.02
C MET A 49 19.15 -7.92 17.81
N GLN A 50 18.94 -9.23 17.96
CA GLN A 50 17.88 -9.79 18.81
C GLN A 50 18.02 -9.28 20.24
N ARG A 51 19.24 -9.33 20.82
CA ARG A 51 19.52 -8.77 22.15
C ARG A 51 19.13 -7.31 22.29
N VAL A 52 19.47 -6.49 21.30
CA VAL A 52 19.09 -5.06 21.30
C VAL A 52 17.57 -4.91 21.24
N ALA A 53 16.92 -5.62 20.33
CA ALA A 53 15.47 -5.57 20.12
C ALA A 53 14.67 -6.04 21.33
N GLU A 54 15.08 -7.15 21.96
CA GLU A 54 14.48 -7.69 23.18
C GLU A 54 14.64 -6.73 24.36
N THR A 55 15.82 -6.14 24.53
CA THR A 55 16.08 -5.16 25.60
C THR A 55 15.19 -3.93 25.44
N VAL A 56 15.05 -3.45 24.20
CA VAL A 56 14.21 -2.30 23.86
C VAL A 56 12.73 -2.60 24.07
N ALA A 57 12.26 -3.80 23.75
CA ALA A 57 10.87 -4.22 23.98
C ALA A 57 10.56 -4.42 25.47
N ALA A 58 11.52 -4.94 26.24
CA ALA A 58 11.35 -5.21 27.67
C ALA A 58 11.34 -3.93 28.53
N ASP A 59 12.10 -2.91 28.13
CA ASP A 59 12.21 -1.65 28.88
C ASP A 59 12.32 -0.43 27.93
N PRO A 60 11.20 -0.01 27.31
CA PRO A 60 11.18 1.15 26.43
C PRO A 60 11.61 2.43 27.13
N ALA A 61 11.14 2.66 28.36
CA ALA A 61 11.43 3.86 29.14
C ALA A 61 12.91 4.00 29.48
N GLY A 62 13.53 2.94 30.02
CA GLY A 62 14.95 2.95 30.33
C GLY A 62 15.82 3.00 29.09
N CYS A 63 15.40 2.40 27.97
CA CYS A 63 16.13 2.51 26.70
C CYS A 63 16.02 3.91 26.07
N ALA A 64 14.90 4.61 26.23
CA ALA A 64 14.70 5.98 25.74
C ALA A 64 15.63 6.99 26.42
N ALA A 65 16.01 6.73 27.68
CA ALA A 65 16.92 7.56 28.46
C ALA A 65 18.41 7.40 28.10
N LEU A 66 18.76 6.36 27.33
CA LEU A 66 20.16 6.07 26.98
C LEU A 66 20.60 6.86 25.73
N THR A 67 21.91 7.02 25.59
CA THR A 67 22.56 7.34 24.31
C THR A 67 22.76 6.07 23.50
N VAL A 68 23.14 6.19 22.22
CA VAL A 68 23.47 5.02 21.39
C VAL A 68 24.59 4.19 22.02
N THR A 69 25.60 4.88 22.56
CA THR A 69 26.71 4.28 23.32
C THR A 69 26.23 3.59 24.59
N GLY A 70 25.30 4.22 25.32
CA GLY A 70 24.71 3.64 26.52
C GLY A 70 23.90 2.38 26.25
N LEU A 71 23.10 2.38 25.17
CA LEU A 71 22.34 1.19 24.77
C LEU A 71 23.26 0.08 24.24
N ALA A 72 24.31 0.44 23.50
CA ALA A 72 25.34 -0.50 23.05
C ALA A 72 26.03 -1.17 24.24
N ALA A 73 26.43 -0.40 25.26
CA ALA A 73 27.02 -0.93 26.49
C ALA A 73 26.04 -1.84 27.25
N ARG A 74 24.80 -1.38 27.48
CA ARG A 74 23.76 -2.16 28.18
C ARG A 74 23.46 -3.48 27.50
N THR A 75 23.44 -3.48 26.17
CA THR A 75 23.14 -4.66 25.37
C THR A 75 24.40 -5.45 25.04
N GLY A 76 25.60 -5.04 25.48
CA GLY A 76 26.90 -5.62 25.13
C GLY A 76 27.14 -5.75 23.62
N THR A 77 26.73 -4.76 22.84
CA THR A 77 26.87 -4.72 21.37
C THR A 77 27.62 -3.46 20.93
N SER A 78 27.82 -3.30 19.62
CA SER A 78 28.40 -2.08 19.04
C SER A 78 27.33 -1.04 18.73
N GLU A 79 27.71 0.24 18.67
CA GLU A 79 26.79 1.31 18.23
C GLU A 79 26.23 1.06 16.82
N ALA A 80 27.05 0.49 15.93
CA ALA A 80 26.63 0.10 14.58
C ALA A 80 25.54 -0.99 14.61
N THR A 81 25.60 -1.92 15.57
CA THR A 81 24.56 -2.93 15.80
C THR A 81 23.25 -2.27 16.25
N VAL A 82 23.32 -1.30 17.16
CA VAL A 82 22.14 -0.56 17.64
C VAL A 82 21.46 0.20 16.48
N VAL A 83 22.23 0.94 15.68
CA VAL A 83 21.70 1.67 14.52
C VAL A 83 21.10 0.74 13.47
N ARG A 84 21.75 -0.40 13.20
CA ARG A 84 21.23 -1.41 12.27
C ARG A 84 19.94 -2.05 12.78
N THR A 85 19.86 -2.32 14.08
CA THR A 85 18.65 -2.84 14.71
C THR A 85 17.50 -1.83 14.62
N ALA A 86 17.77 -0.54 14.85
CA ALA A 86 16.77 0.51 14.65
C ALA A 86 16.18 0.49 13.23
N ARG A 87 17.03 0.35 12.21
CA ARG A 87 16.60 0.22 10.79
C ARG A 87 15.79 -1.04 10.51
N VAL A 88 16.20 -2.18 11.06
CA VAL A 88 15.41 -3.42 10.93
C VAL A 88 14.06 -3.29 11.63
N LEU A 89 14.00 -2.56 12.74
CA LEU A 89 12.75 -2.22 13.42
C LEU A 89 11.95 -1.11 12.71
N GLY A 90 12.31 -0.68 11.50
CA GLY A 90 11.55 0.30 10.71
C GLY A 90 11.96 1.76 10.90
N TYR A 91 12.93 2.07 11.76
CA TYR A 91 13.33 3.45 12.06
C TYR A 91 14.53 3.92 11.22
N PRO A 92 14.57 5.17 10.72
CA PRO A 92 15.71 5.69 9.96
C PRO A 92 17.06 5.57 10.69
N GLY A 93 17.05 5.70 12.01
CA GLY A 93 18.20 5.43 12.89
C GLY A 93 17.85 5.39 14.37
N TYR A 94 18.89 5.39 15.22
CA TYR A 94 18.72 5.29 16.68
C TYR A 94 17.98 6.49 17.28
N ARG A 95 18.17 7.70 16.74
CA ARG A 95 17.48 8.89 17.24
C ARG A 95 15.96 8.74 17.12
N ASP A 96 15.48 8.25 15.99
CA ASP A 96 14.05 8.05 15.71
C ASP A 96 13.49 6.92 16.57
N LEU A 97 14.23 5.81 16.69
CA LEU A 97 13.88 4.74 17.63
C LEU A 97 13.74 5.30 19.06
N ARG A 98 14.70 6.10 19.53
CA ARG A 98 14.69 6.66 20.88
C ARG A 98 13.49 7.59 21.12
N LEU A 99 13.14 8.43 20.14
CA LEU A 99 11.95 9.28 20.20
C LEU A 99 10.67 8.43 20.27
N ALA A 100 10.58 7.37 19.48
CA ALA A 100 9.45 6.45 19.53
C ALA A 100 9.33 5.77 20.91
N LEU A 101 10.44 5.29 21.47
CA LEU A 101 10.45 4.70 22.81
C LEU A 101 10.06 5.70 23.91
N ALA A 102 10.45 6.98 23.77
CA ALA A 102 10.05 8.03 24.71
C ALA A 102 8.55 8.32 24.65
N ALA A 103 7.98 8.42 23.45
CA ALA A 103 6.54 8.58 23.26
C ALA A 103 5.76 7.38 23.84
N LEU A 104 6.29 6.17 23.64
CA LEU A 104 5.74 4.94 24.19
C LEU A 104 5.74 4.94 25.73
N ALA A 105 6.86 5.30 26.33
CA ALA A 105 6.99 5.42 27.78
C ALA A 105 6.05 6.48 28.36
N ALA A 106 5.86 7.60 27.64
CA ALA A 106 4.91 8.64 28.04
C ALA A 106 3.46 8.15 27.99
N GLN A 107 3.07 7.34 27.00
CA GLN A 107 1.74 6.73 26.95
C GLN A 107 1.52 5.72 28.09
N GLN A 108 2.52 4.90 28.41
CA GLN A 108 2.47 3.98 29.56
C GLN A 108 2.34 4.73 30.89
N ALA A 109 3.12 5.80 31.07
CA ALA A 109 3.07 6.63 32.27
C ALA A 109 1.72 7.36 32.43
N ALA A 110 1.04 7.66 31.32
CA ALA A 110 -0.29 8.25 31.30
C ALA A 110 -1.43 7.24 31.60
N GLY A 111 -1.12 5.96 31.82
CA GLY A 111 -2.11 4.92 32.13
C GLY A 111 -3.03 4.58 30.97
N ARG A 112 -2.66 4.91 29.73
CA ARG A 112 -3.46 4.56 28.54
C ARG A 112 -3.31 3.07 28.27
N ALA A 113 -4.43 2.39 28.04
CA ALA A 113 -4.44 0.98 27.70
C ALA A 113 -3.62 0.71 26.42
N PRO A 114 -3.06 -0.50 26.26
CA PRO A 114 -2.41 -0.88 25.01
C PRO A 114 -3.37 -0.71 23.82
N ALA A 115 -2.86 -0.37 22.64
CA ALA A 115 -3.67 -0.19 21.44
C ALA A 115 -3.58 -1.39 20.48
N VAL A 116 -4.71 -1.74 19.86
CA VAL A 116 -4.84 -2.76 18.80
C VAL A 116 -4.44 -2.19 17.44
N THR A 117 -4.78 -0.93 17.18
CA THR A 117 -4.33 -0.14 16.02
C THR A 117 -3.76 1.20 16.48
N ALA A 118 -3.46 2.14 15.58
CA ALA A 118 -2.98 3.46 15.96
C ALA A 118 -3.95 4.23 16.88
N ASP A 119 -5.26 4.06 16.68
CA ASP A 119 -6.29 4.86 17.33
C ASP A 119 -7.28 4.03 18.20
N ILE A 120 -7.19 2.70 18.15
CA ILE A 120 -8.10 1.78 18.86
C ILE A 120 -7.39 1.13 20.06
N ALA A 121 -7.88 1.40 21.27
CA ALA A 121 -7.41 0.79 22.51
C ALA A 121 -7.97 -0.63 22.70
N VAL A 122 -7.26 -1.49 23.42
CA VAL A 122 -7.68 -2.88 23.72
C VAL A 122 -8.96 -2.92 24.55
N ASP A 123 -9.24 -1.87 25.32
CA ASP A 123 -10.41 -1.72 26.18
C ASP A 123 -11.44 -0.72 25.63
N ASP A 124 -11.27 -0.26 24.39
CA ASP A 124 -12.30 0.58 23.75
C ASP A 124 -13.64 -0.17 23.72
N PRO A 125 -14.75 0.48 24.14
CA PRO A 125 -16.09 -0.04 23.89
C PRO A 125 -16.28 -0.31 22.39
N ILE A 126 -17.00 -1.39 22.05
CA ILE A 126 -17.21 -1.77 20.65
C ILE A 126 -17.84 -0.65 19.80
N ALA A 127 -18.65 0.22 20.41
CA ALA A 127 -19.22 1.40 19.75
C ALA A 127 -18.13 2.41 19.31
N ASP A 128 -17.12 2.62 20.15
CA ASP A 128 -15.99 3.51 19.84
C ASP A 128 -15.09 2.88 18.78
N VAL A 129 -14.88 1.56 18.81
CA VAL A 129 -14.18 0.83 17.75
C VAL A 129 -14.85 1.06 16.39
N VAL A 130 -16.19 0.92 16.32
CA VAL A 130 -16.95 1.17 15.08
C VAL A 130 -16.80 2.61 14.62
N ALA A 131 -16.97 3.59 15.52
CA ALA A 131 -16.87 5.01 15.18
C ALA A 131 -15.47 5.39 14.67
N LYS A 132 -14.43 4.92 15.36
CA LYS A 132 -13.02 5.18 15.00
C LYS A 132 -12.66 4.55 13.66
N LEU A 133 -13.03 3.28 13.42
CA LEU A 133 -12.80 2.62 12.13
C LEU A 133 -13.54 3.32 11.00
N ALA A 134 -14.81 3.68 11.20
CA ALA A 134 -15.59 4.38 10.16
C ALA A 134 -14.95 5.72 9.78
N GLN A 135 -14.48 6.48 10.78
CA GLN A 135 -13.79 7.75 10.54
C GLN A 135 -12.45 7.54 9.80
N GLU A 136 -11.68 6.52 10.19
CA GLU A 136 -10.41 6.18 9.54
C GLU A 136 -10.63 5.81 8.06
N GLU A 137 -11.60 4.94 7.77
CA GLU A 137 -11.91 4.52 6.40
C GLU A 137 -12.46 5.68 5.55
N GLN A 138 -13.28 6.57 6.11
CA GLN A 138 -13.74 7.78 5.42
C GLN A 138 -12.57 8.68 5.01
N GLN A 139 -11.64 8.92 5.92
CA GLN A 139 -10.45 9.72 5.63
C GLN A 139 -9.57 9.03 4.57
N CYS A 140 -9.39 7.71 4.69
CA CYS A 140 -8.62 6.91 3.75
C CYS A 140 -9.16 7.02 2.31
N LEU A 141 -10.48 6.93 2.15
CA LEU A 141 -11.16 7.12 0.86
C LEU A 141 -10.99 8.55 0.33
N ALA A 142 -11.15 9.56 1.20
CA ALA A 142 -10.98 10.96 0.82
C ALA A 142 -9.54 11.27 0.35
N ASP A 143 -8.54 10.79 1.08
CA ASP A 143 -7.13 10.96 0.75
C ASP A 143 -6.78 10.24 -0.56
N THR A 144 -7.34 9.04 -0.78
CA THR A 144 -7.15 8.29 -2.02
C THR A 144 -7.76 9.03 -3.21
N ALA A 145 -8.98 9.54 -3.08
CA ALA A 145 -9.63 10.33 -4.13
C ALA A 145 -8.85 11.61 -4.45
N ALA A 146 -8.23 12.24 -3.45
CA ALA A 146 -7.40 13.44 -3.64
C ALA A 146 -6.05 13.14 -4.32
N ALA A 147 -5.49 11.96 -4.08
CA ALA A 147 -4.20 11.54 -4.65
C ALA A 147 -4.31 10.94 -6.06
N LEU A 148 -5.49 10.47 -6.46
CA LEU A 148 -5.70 9.79 -7.73
C LEU A 148 -5.71 10.78 -8.90
N ASP A 149 -4.74 10.65 -9.81
CA ASP A 149 -4.66 11.47 -11.02
C ASP A 149 -5.76 11.08 -12.03
N PRO A 150 -6.71 11.98 -12.36
CA PRO A 150 -7.77 11.68 -13.31
C PRO A 150 -7.26 11.38 -14.73
N VAL A 151 -6.11 11.94 -15.14
CA VAL A 151 -5.54 11.71 -16.48
C VAL A 151 -5.01 10.29 -16.59
N GLN A 152 -4.27 9.82 -15.59
CA GLN A 152 -3.78 8.46 -15.49
C GLN A 152 -4.93 7.46 -15.41
N LEU A 153 -5.96 7.77 -14.61
CA LEU A 153 -7.16 6.95 -14.51
C LEU A 153 -7.88 6.84 -15.86
N ASP A 154 -8.07 7.95 -16.58
CA ASP A 154 -8.74 7.97 -17.88
C ASP A 154 -8.00 7.13 -18.92
N ALA A 155 -6.66 7.23 -18.93
CA ALA A 155 -5.79 6.42 -19.79
C ALA A 155 -5.87 4.93 -19.44
N ALA A 156 -5.89 4.56 -18.15
CA ALA A 156 -6.04 3.18 -17.72
C ALA A 156 -7.39 2.61 -18.12
N VAL A 157 -8.47 3.39 -17.97
CA VAL A 157 -9.80 3.02 -18.44
C VAL A 157 -9.81 2.81 -19.96
N ALA A 158 -9.17 3.69 -20.74
CA ALA A 158 -9.05 3.53 -22.19
C ALA A 158 -8.31 2.23 -22.57
N ALA A 159 -7.20 1.92 -21.90
CA ALA A 159 -6.46 0.69 -22.13
C ALA A 159 -7.32 -0.54 -21.82
N LEU A 160 -8.08 -0.53 -20.72
CA LEU A 160 -8.98 -1.63 -20.35
C LEU A 160 -10.14 -1.81 -21.34
N VAL A 161 -10.74 -0.73 -21.84
CA VAL A 161 -11.80 -0.80 -22.85
C VAL A 161 -11.32 -1.46 -24.14
N ALA A 162 -10.07 -1.23 -24.53
CA ALA A 162 -9.47 -1.82 -25.72
C ALA A 162 -8.80 -3.19 -25.48
N ALA A 163 -8.73 -3.64 -24.23
CA ALA A 163 -7.96 -4.81 -23.85
C ALA A 163 -8.54 -6.10 -24.41
N ARG A 164 -7.69 -6.93 -25.01
CA ARG A 164 -8.05 -8.31 -25.35
C ARG A 164 -8.11 -9.20 -24.10
N ARG A 165 -7.19 -8.98 -23.17
CA ARG A 165 -7.03 -9.73 -21.93
C ARG A 165 -6.47 -8.80 -20.85
N VAL A 166 -6.92 -9.00 -19.61
CA VAL A 166 -6.41 -8.28 -18.43
C VAL A 166 -5.88 -9.27 -17.41
N ASP A 167 -4.62 -9.14 -17.00
CA ASP A 167 -4.04 -9.91 -15.91
C ASP A 167 -3.79 -9.00 -14.70
N ALA A 168 -4.30 -9.38 -13.53
CA ALA A 168 -4.09 -8.68 -12.27
C ALA A 168 -3.16 -9.50 -11.35
N TYR A 169 -2.13 -8.85 -10.82
CA TYR A 169 -1.11 -9.44 -9.95
C TYR A 169 -1.19 -8.82 -8.55
N GLY A 170 -1.39 -9.65 -7.53
CA GLY A 170 -1.48 -9.19 -6.15
C GLY A 170 -1.36 -10.34 -5.15
N ILE A 171 -0.73 -10.08 -4.00
CA ILE A 171 -0.50 -11.07 -2.94
C ILE A 171 -1.28 -10.69 -1.68
N ALA A 172 -1.81 -11.71 -0.98
CA ALA A 172 -2.59 -11.56 0.24
C ALA A 172 -3.75 -10.55 0.09
N ALA A 173 -3.78 -9.47 0.90
CA ALA A 173 -4.85 -8.47 0.87
C ALA A 173 -5.01 -7.81 -0.51
N SER A 174 -3.90 -7.52 -1.22
CA SER A 174 -3.96 -6.95 -2.57
C SER A 174 -4.38 -7.99 -3.62
N GLY A 175 -4.18 -9.29 -3.35
CA GLY A 175 -4.73 -10.37 -4.17
C GLY A 175 -6.27 -10.40 -4.14
N LEU A 176 -6.89 -10.11 -2.99
CA LEU A 176 -8.35 -9.98 -2.88
C LEU A 176 -8.89 -8.83 -3.73
N VAL A 177 -8.16 -7.72 -3.80
CA VAL A 177 -8.52 -6.58 -4.66
C VAL A 177 -8.43 -6.94 -6.14
N GLY A 178 -7.40 -7.69 -6.53
CA GLY A 178 -7.28 -8.20 -7.91
C GLY A 178 -8.43 -9.15 -8.28
N GLN A 179 -8.84 -10.01 -7.35
CA GLN A 179 -10.00 -10.90 -7.55
C GLN A 179 -11.31 -10.12 -7.72
N ASP A 180 -11.52 -9.08 -6.90
CA ASP A 180 -12.68 -8.19 -7.01
C ASP A 180 -12.73 -7.47 -8.37
N LEU A 181 -11.60 -6.90 -8.81
CA LEU A 181 -11.49 -6.29 -10.14
C LEU A 181 -11.84 -7.28 -11.24
N VAL A 182 -11.23 -8.47 -11.23
CA VAL A 182 -11.46 -9.50 -12.25
C VAL A 182 -12.92 -9.96 -12.25
N GLN A 183 -13.52 -10.16 -11.08
CA GLN A 183 -14.94 -10.49 -10.97
C GLN A 183 -15.82 -9.41 -11.64
N LYS A 184 -15.51 -8.13 -11.41
CA LYS A 184 -16.23 -7.00 -12.01
C LYS A 184 -16.06 -6.95 -13.53
N LEU A 185 -14.85 -7.11 -14.04
CA LEU A 185 -14.53 -7.09 -15.48
C LEU A 185 -15.21 -8.27 -16.23
N LEU A 186 -15.18 -9.47 -15.65
CA LEU A 186 -15.85 -10.65 -16.23
C LEU A 186 -17.36 -10.43 -16.40
N ARG A 187 -18.00 -9.74 -15.45
CA ARG A 187 -19.46 -9.46 -15.50
C ARG A 187 -19.87 -8.49 -16.60
N ILE A 188 -18.93 -7.73 -17.16
CA ILE A 188 -19.15 -6.83 -18.31
C ILE A 188 -18.51 -7.37 -19.60
N GLY A 189 -18.11 -8.65 -19.61
CA GLY A 189 -17.68 -9.36 -20.80
C GLY A 189 -16.18 -9.23 -21.15
N LEU A 190 -15.36 -8.67 -20.27
CA LEU A 190 -13.90 -8.63 -20.46
C LEU A 190 -13.26 -9.95 -20.01
N ILE A 191 -12.24 -10.41 -20.74
CA ILE A 191 -11.43 -11.56 -20.35
C ILE A 191 -10.40 -11.08 -19.33
N ALA A 192 -10.49 -11.57 -18.09
CA ALA A 192 -9.61 -11.15 -17.02
C ALA A 192 -9.20 -12.30 -16.09
N HIS A 193 -7.98 -12.25 -15.55
CA HIS A 193 -7.41 -13.24 -14.64
C HIS A 193 -6.74 -12.58 -13.43
N ALA A 194 -6.96 -13.14 -12.24
CA ALA A 194 -6.27 -12.73 -11.02
C ALA A 194 -5.24 -13.80 -10.65
N HIS A 195 -3.97 -13.41 -10.55
CA HIS A 195 -2.89 -14.32 -10.20
C HIS A 195 -2.36 -13.97 -8.80
N THR A 196 -2.55 -14.90 -7.87
CA THR A 196 -2.06 -14.81 -6.48
C THR A 196 -0.93 -15.79 -6.17
N ASP A 197 -0.64 -16.71 -7.10
CA ASP A 197 0.53 -17.59 -7.04
C ASP A 197 1.68 -16.94 -7.86
N PRO A 198 2.84 -16.65 -7.25
CA PRO A 198 3.93 -15.94 -7.93
C PRO A 198 4.48 -16.68 -9.16
N HIS A 199 4.59 -18.00 -9.11
CA HIS A 199 5.10 -18.78 -10.23
C HIS A 199 4.12 -18.78 -11.41
N LEU A 200 2.82 -18.95 -11.11
CA LEU A 200 1.79 -18.86 -12.13
C LEU A 200 1.66 -17.43 -12.69
N ALA A 201 1.86 -16.40 -11.86
CA ALA A 201 1.81 -15.01 -12.31
C ALA A 201 2.87 -14.75 -13.39
N VAL A 202 4.13 -15.11 -13.15
CA VAL A 202 5.22 -14.89 -14.11
C VAL A 202 5.03 -15.73 -15.37
N THR A 203 4.72 -17.01 -15.24
CA THR A 203 4.53 -17.89 -16.40
C THR A 203 3.36 -17.47 -17.29
N ASN A 204 2.29 -16.90 -16.72
CA ASN A 204 1.21 -16.30 -17.50
C ASN A 204 1.59 -14.95 -18.13
N ALA A 205 2.35 -14.11 -17.42
CA ALA A 205 2.80 -12.82 -17.93
C ALA A 205 3.62 -12.95 -19.22
N VAL A 206 4.40 -14.03 -19.38
CA VAL A 206 5.15 -14.33 -20.62
C VAL A 206 4.22 -14.49 -21.84
N GLN A 207 2.93 -14.81 -21.64
CA GLN A 207 1.96 -15.00 -22.73
C GLN A 207 1.18 -13.73 -23.08
N LEU A 208 1.43 -12.62 -22.37
CA LEU A 208 0.86 -11.33 -22.72
C LEU A 208 1.51 -10.78 -23.99
N ARG A 209 0.82 -9.85 -24.65
CA ARG A 209 1.26 -9.24 -25.90
C ARG A 209 0.66 -7.84 -26.07
N PRO A 210 1.06 -7.07 -27.10
CA PRO A 210 0.44 -5.79 -27.39
C PRO A 210 -1.09 -5.90 -27.52
N GLY A 211 -1.80 -5.01 -26.83
CA GLY A 211 -3.26 -5.01 -26.71
C GLY A 211 -3.81 -5.77 -25.49
N ASP A 212 -2.95 -6.37 -24.67
CA ASP A 212 -3.31 -6.83 -23.33
C ASP A 212 -2.94 -5.79 -22.27
N VAL A 213 -3.52 -5.93 -21.07
CA VAL A 213 -3.24 -5.07 -19.92
C VAL A 213 -2.78 -5.91 -18.73
N ALA A 214 -1.71 -5.48 -18.08
CA ALA A 214 -1.21 -6.07 -16.84
C ALA A 214 -1.34 -5.05 -15.69
N ILE A 215 -1.93 -5.47 -14.57
CA ILE A 215 -2.19 -4.60 -13.42
C ILE A 215 -1.50 -5.16 -12.18
N ALA A 216 -0.50 -4.45 -11.68
CA ALA A 216 0.10 -4.73 -10.38
C ALA A 216 -0.66 -4.02 -9.27
N ILE A 217 -1.05 -4.76 -8.23
CA ILE A 217 -1.70 -4.21 -7.04
C ILE A 217 -0.77 -4.45 -5.85
N THR A 218 -0.15 -3.39 -5.37
CA THR A 218 0.83 -3.47 -4.28
C THR A 218 0.92 -2.16 -3.51
N HIS A 219 0.58 -2.17 -2.22
CA HIS A 219 0.62 -0.96 -1.41
C HIS A 219 2.04 -0.37 -1.29
N SER A 220 3.03 -1.22 -0.98
CA SER A 220 4.42 -0.80 -0.79
C SER A 220 5.15 -0.51 -2.10
N GLY A 221 4.68 -1.07 -3.22
CA GLY A 221 5.37 -1.00 -4.51
C GLY A 221 6.71 -1.74 -4.55
N ARG A 222 6.96 -2.65 -3.58
CA ARG A 222 8.25 -3.34 -3.37
C ARG A 222 8.12 -4.86 -3.28
N THR A 223 6.93 -5.40 -3.49
CA THR A 223 6.66 -6.84 -3.42
C THR A 223 7.16 -7.51 -4.70
N ILE A 224 8.29 -8.24 -4.61
CA ILE A 224 8.93 -8.85 -5.78
C ILE A 224 7.98 -9.78 -6.56
N ASP A 225 7.17 -10.57 -5.85
CA ASP A 225 6.18 -11.49 -6.44
C ASP A 225 5.09 -10.78 -7.27
N VAL A 226 4.94 -9.46 -7.13
CA VAL A 226 4.04 -8.63 -7.93
C VAL A 226 4.81 -7.85 -9.01
N ILE A 227 6.03 -7.42 -8.72
CA ILE A 227 6.86 -6.65 -9.64
C ILE A 227 7.37 -7.53 -10.79
N GLU A 228 7.80 -8.75 -10.51
CA GLU A 228 8.35 -9.67 -11.51
C GLU A 228 7.37 -10.00 -12.65
N PRO A 229 6.09 -10.39 -12.38
CA PRO A 229 5.13 -10.58 -13.46
C PRO A 229 4.76 -9.27 -14.18
N LEU A 230 4.70 -8.13 -13.49
CA LEU A 230 4.46 -6.84 -14.15
C LEU A 230 5.59 -6.47 -15.12
N ARG A 231 6.84 -6.60 -14.68
CA ARG A 231 8.02 -6.42 -15.51
C ARG A 231 7.99 -7.36 -16.71
N THR A 232 7.64 -8.63 -16.49
CA THR A 232 7.55 -9.61 -17.58
C THR A 232 6.51 -9.17 -18.61
N ALA A 233 5.35 -8.68 -18.17
CA ALA A 233 4.30 -8.15 -19.05
C ALA A 233 4.76 -6.91 -19.83
N PHE A 234 5.48 -6.00 -19.16
CA PHE A 234 6.10 -4.82 -19.76
C PHE A 234 7.08 -5.23 -20.88
N ASP A 235 7.96 -6.21 -20.61
CA ASP A 235 8.92 -6.73 -21.59
C ASP A 235 8.22 -7.41 -22.79
N GLN A 236 7.00 -7.93 -22.64
CA GLN A 236 6.17 -8.46 -23.74
C GLN A 236 5.37 -7.38 -24.50
N GLY A 237 5.41 -6.13 -24.05
CA GLY A 237 4.72 -5.01 -24.70
C GLY A 237 3.22 -4.91 -24.39
N ALA A 238 2.76 -5.53 -23.29
CA ALA A 238 1.43 -5.24 -22.75
C ALA A 238 1.42 -3.86 -22.07
N THR A 239 0.27 -3.18 -22.06
CA THR A 239 0.13 -1.95 -21.28
C THR A 239 0.17 -2.30 -19.79
N THR A 240 1.07 -1.68 -19.02
CA THR A 240 1.21 -1.96 -17.59
C THR A 240 0.65 -0.85 -16.70
N VAL A 241 -0.07 -1.25 -15.65
CA VAL A 241 -0.68 -0.35 -14.68
C VAL A 241 -0.27 -0.76 -13.27
N ALA A 242 0.13 0.21 -12.44
CA ALA A 242 0.40 -0.02 -11.02
C ALA A 242 -0.62 0.70 -10.14
N ILE A 243 -1.29 -0.04 -9.25
CA ILE A 243 -2.10 0.51 -8.15
C ILE A 243 -1.28 0.42 -6.87
N THR A 244 -0.81 1.57 -6.37
CA THR A 244 0.14 1.60 -5.25
C THR A 244 0.01 2.84 -4.37
N GLY A 245 0.38 2.72 -3.08
CA GLY A 245 0.52 3.88 -2.20
C GLY A 245 1.81 4.67 -2.43
N HIS A 246 2.81 4.04 -3.07
CA HIS A 246 4.15 4.60 -3.19
C HIS A 246 4.51 4.75 -4.68
N PRO A 247 4.13 5.87 -5.33
CA PRO A 247 4.31 6.04 -6.78
C PRO A 247 5.78 6.10 -7.23
N GLU A 248 6.71 6.35 -6.30
CA GLU A 248 8.16 6.36 -6.54
C GLU A 248 8.83 5.00 -6.27
N ALA A 249 8.05 3.97 -5.93
CA ALA A 249 8.57 2.65 -5.60
C ALA A 249 8.97 1.85 -6.85
N GLU A 250 9.66 0.73 -6.64
CA GLU A 250 10.23 -0.11 -7.69
C GLU A 250 9.21 -0.56 -8.74
N VAL A 251 7.95 -0.81 -8.35
CA VAL A 251 6.87 -1.16 -9.28
C VAL A 251 6.66 -0.12 -10.39
N ALA A 252 6.89 1.16 -10.13
CA ALA A 252 6.67 2.23 -11.09
C ALA A 252 7.66 2.21 -12.26
N GLN A 253 8.80 1.54 -12.12
CA GLN A 253 9.78 1.38 -13.20
C GLN A 253 9.26 0.53 -14.36
N TYR A 254 8.22 -0.27 -14.09
CA TYR A 254 7.63 -1.21 -15.05
C TYR A 254 6.15 -0.92 -15.31
N ALA A 255 5.68 0.28 -14.96
CA ALA A 255 4.30 0.72 -15.11
C ALA A 255 4.22 1.86 -16.12
N ASP A 256 3.47 1.68 -17.21
CA ASP A 256 3.13 2.79 -18.12
C ASP A 256 2.21 3.81 -17.42
N LEU A 257 1.34 3.31 -16.54
CA LEU A 257 0.36 4.10 -15.81
C LEU A 257 0.42 3.82 -14.30
N VAL A 258 0.38 4.87 -13.48
CA VAL A 258 0.43 4.75 -12.02
C VAL A 258 -0.81 5.37 -11.39
N LEU A 259 -1.56 4.55 -10.65
CA LEU A 259 -2.76 4.94 -9.91
C LEU A 259 -2.43 4.96 -8.42
N THR A 260 -2.20 6.16 -7.90
CA THR A 260 -1.76 6.38 -6.52
C THR A 260 -2.92 6.22 -5.53
N THR A 261 -2.72 5.41 -4.50
CA THR A 261 -3.62 5.28 -3.35
C THR A 261 -3.09 6.02 -2.13
N SER A 262 -3.94 6.28 -1.13
CA SER A 262 -3.47 6.85 0.13
C SER A 262 -2.44 5.95 0.83
N THR A 263 -1.47 6.58 1.49
CA THR A 263 -0.54 5.96 2.47
C THR A 263 -0.92 6.31 3.91
N ALA A 264 -1.97 7.10 4.09
CA ALA A 264 -2.34 7.63 5.39
C ALA A 264 -2.60 6.51 6.40
N ARG A 265 -1.95 6.66 7.57
CA ARG A 265 -2.15 5.86 8.78
C ARG A 265 -1.95 4.35 8.66
N GLU A 266 -1.18 3.86 7.69
CA GLU A 266 -0.59 2.52 7.83
C GLU A 266 0.40 2.52 9.01
N SER A 267 -0.10 2.17 10.21
CA SER A 267 0.76 1.78 11.31
C SER A 267 1.54 0.53 10.90
N GLU A 268 2.85 0.54 11.11
CA GLU A 268 3.75 -0.57 10.75
C GLU A 268 3.39 -1.91 11.45
N LEU A 269 2.45 -1.89 12.38
CA LEU A 269 1.95 -3.04 13.12
C LEU A 269 0.48 -3.32 12.73
N ARG A 270 0.33 -4.25 11.78
CA ARG A 270 -0.91 -4.64 11.10
C ARG A 270 -1.73 -5.66 11.88
N PRO A 271 -3.05 -5.45 12.05
CA PRO A 271 -3.99 -6.56 12.22
C PRO A 271 -4.55 -7.10 10.90
N ALA A 272 -4.75 -6.28 9.84
CA ALA A 272 -5.47 -6.76 8.65
C ALA A 272 -5.29 -5.99 7.31
N ALA A 273 -4.38 -5.01 7.20
CA ALA A 273 -4.19 -4.20 5.98
C ALA A 273 -5.49 -3.58 5.44
N MET A 274 -6.34 -3.06 6.34
CA MET A 274 -7.71 -2.64 6.03
C MET A 274 -7.72 -1.40 5.15
N SER A 275 -7.06 -0.33 5.60
CA SER A 275 -7.09 0.99 4.96
C SER A 275 -6.51 0.93 3.53
N SER A 276 -5.34 0.30 3.33
CA SER A 276 -4.77 0.16 1.98
C SER A 276 -5.61 -0.71 1.05
N ARG A 277 -6.24 -1.77 1.57
CA ARG A 277 -7.19 -2.56 0.78
C ARG A 277 -8.39 -1.72 0.38
N THR A 278 -8.96 -0.93 1.29
CA THR A 278 -10.07 -0.02 1.00
C THR A 278 -9.69 1.03 -0.06
N SER A 279 -8.50 1.63 0.04
CA SER A 279 -8.01 2.56 -0.99
C SER A 279 -7.90 1.90 -2.37
N GLN A 280 -7.33 0.69 -2.43
CA GLN A 280 -7.18 -0.05 -3.68
C GLN A 280 -8.54 -0.44 -4.28
N LEU A 281 -9.53 -0.79 -3.44
CA LEU A 281 -10.89 -1.08 -3.88
C LEU A 281 -11.59 0.15 -4.47
N LEU A 282 -11.38 1.34 -3.92
CA LEU A 282 -11.90 2.58 -4.52
C LEU A 282 -11.35 2.80 -5.94
N VAL A 283 -10.04 2.60 -6.15
CA VAL A 283 -9.43 2.71 -7.49
C VAL A 283 -10.02 1.66 -8.44
N VAL A 284 -10.22 0.43 -7.98
CA VAL A 284 -10.87 -0.63 -8.76
C VAL A 284 -12.31 -0.26 -9.14
N ASP A 285 -13.08 0.34 -8.23
CA ASP A 285 -14.43 0.84 -8.53
C ASP A 285 -14.41 1.94 -9.58
N CYS A 286 -13.48 2.89 -9.49
CA CYS A 286 -13.30 3.93 -10.49
C CYS A 286 -12.97 3.34 -11.88
N LEU A 287 -12.04 2.38 -11.95
CA LEU A 287 -11.70 1.68 -13.19
C LEU A 287 -12.92 0.96 -13.77
N PHE A 288 -13.63 0.17 -12.95
CA PHE A 288 -14.79 -0.59 -13.38
C PHE A 288 -15.90 0.33 -13.91
N VAL A 289 -16.27 1.38 -13.16
CA VAL A 289 -17.31 2.32 -13.58
C VAL A 289 -16.90 3.03 -14.87
N GLY A 290 -15.64 3.47 -15.00
CA GLY A 290 -15.14 4.09 -16.22
C GLY A 290 -15.24 3.16 -17.44
N VAL A 291 -14.84 1.89 -17.30
CA VAL A 291 -14.93 0.89 -18.37
C VAL A 291 -16.40 0.61 -18.72
N ALA A 292 -17.26 0.42 -17.70
CA ALA A 292 -18.68 0.13 -17.90
C ALA A 292 -19.43 1.29 -18.56
N GLN A 293 -19.08 2.55 -18.26
CA GLN A 293 -19.64 3.72 -18.93
C GLN A 293 -19.29 3.75 -20.41
N ARG A 294 -18.01 3.50 -20.75
CA ARG A 294 -17.53 3.52 -22.14
C ARG A 294 -18.00 2.32 -22.97
N THR A 295 -18.31 1.21 -22.30
CA THR A 295 -18.81 -0.03 -22.93
C THR A 295 -20.29 -0.29 -22.63
N TYR A 296 -21.06 0.74 -22.25
CA TYR A 296 -22.44 0.57 -21.74
C TYR A 296 -23.33 -0.31 -22.62
N ALA A 297 -23.25 -0.14 -23.94
CA ALA A 297 -24.05 -0.89 -24.92
C ALA A 297 -23.82 -2.42 -24.84
N THR A 298 -22.62 -2.88 -24.48
CA THR A 298 -22.31 -4.30 -24.29
C THR A 298 -22.34 -4.72 -22.82
N ALA A 299 -21.94 -3.83 -21.91
CA ALA A 299 -21.87 -4.10 -20.47
C ALA A 299 -23.26 -4.29 -19.84
N ALA A 300 -24.25 -3.44 -20.16
CA ALA A 300 -25.58 -3.52 -19.55
C ALA A 300 -26.31 -4.85 -19.87
N PRO A 301 -26.33 -5.34 -21.13
CA PRO A 301 -26.86 -6.66 -21.43
C PRO A 301 -26.12 -7.80 -20.72
N ALA A 302 -24.77 -7.76 -20.64
CA ALA A 302 -23.97 -8.79 -19.98
C ALA A 302 -24.26 -8.87 -18.46
N LEU A 303 -24.41 -7.72 -17.80
CA LEU A 303 -24.81 -7.65 -16.40
C LEU A 303 -26.21 -8.22 -16.17
N SER A 304 -27.17 -7.91 -17.05
CA SER A 304 -28.52 -8.44 -16.98
C SER A 304 -28.55 -9.97 -17.20
N ALA A 305 -27.83 -10.46 -18.21
CA ALA A 305 -27.76 -11.89 -18.52
C ALA A 305 -27.14 -12.70 -17.35
N SER A 306 -26.04 -12.21 -16.77
CA SER A 306 -25.41 -12.87 -15.61
C SER A 306 -26.32 -12.88 -14.38
N TYR A 307 -27.08 -11.81 -14.13
CA TYR A 307 -28.06 -11.76 -13.05
C TYR A 307 -29.21 -12.77 -13.27
N GLN A 308 -29.81 -12.78 -14.46
CA GLN A 308 -30.90 -13.69 -14.81
C GLN A 308 -30.49 -15.16 -14.71
N ALA A 309 -29.26 -15.49 -15.16
CA ALA A 309 -28.72 -16.85 -15.07
C ALA A 309 -28.63 -17.37 -13.63
N LEU A 310 -28.49 -16.48 -12.64
CA LEU A 310 -28.35 -16.82 -11.22
C LEU A 310 -29.63 -16.56 -10.40
N ALA A 311 -30.65 -15.92 -10.97
CA ALA A 311 -31.88 -15.55 -10.26
C ALA A 311 -32.56 -16.75 -9.55
N HIS A 312 -32.56 -17.92 -10.19
CA HIS A 312 -33.12 -19.15 -9.63
C HIS A 312 -32.41 -19.68 -8.37
N ARG A 313 -31.21 -19.18 -8.04
CA ARG A 313 -30.48 -19.54 -6.82
C ARG A 313 -30.85 -18.67 -5.63
N HIS A 314 -31.49 -17.53 -5.87
CA HIS A 314 -31.91 -16.58 -4.84
C HIS A 314 -33.37 -16.79 -4.41
N ASP A 315 -34.15 -17.55 -5.19
CA ASP A 315 -35.48 -17.98 -4.81
C ASP A 315 -35.40 -19.30 -4.03
N PRO A 316 -35.84 -19.36 -2.76
CA PRO A 316 -35.98 -20.63 -2.06
C PRO A 316 -37.06 -21.42 -2.80
N ARG A 317 -36.70 -22.51 -3.48
CA ARG A 317 -37.72 -23.42 -4.01
C ARG A 317 -38.65 -23.82 -2.85
N PRO A 318 -39.98 -23.69 -2.99
CA PRO A 318 -40.89 -24.33 -2.04
C PRO A 318 -40.59 -25.83 -2.06
N GLY A 319 -40.37 -26.41 -0.88
CA GLY A 319 -39.98 -27.80 -0.72
C GLY A 319 -40.93 -28.76 -1.44
N HIS A 320 -40.35 -29.75 -2.10
CA HIS A 320 -41.01 -31.02 -2.40
C HIS A 320 -40.89 -31.94 -1.20
#